data_AF-A0A0P0VYF2-F1
#
_entry.id   AF-A0A0P0VYF2-F1
#
_cell.length_a   1.000
_cell.length_b   1.000
_cell.length_c   1.000
_cell.angle_alpha   90.00
_cell.angle_beta   90.00
_cell.angle_gamma   90.00
#
_symmetry.space_group_name_H-M   'P 1'
#
loop_
_entity.id
_entity.type
_entity.pdbx_description
1 polymer ?
#
loop_
_entity_poly.entity_id
_entity_poly.type
_entity_poly.pdbx_seq_one_letter_code
_entity_poly.pdbx_strand_id
1 'polypeptide(L)'
;IAVPEPSTAGSTYATYLTELAESNAPAFLSHYYNIYFAHTTGGVAIGNKISKKILEGRELEFYKWDSDVELLLKDTREKLNELSKHWSRKDRNLCLKEAAKCFQHLGRIVRLIIL
;
A
#
# COMPACT_ATOMS: atom_id res chain seq x y z
N ILE A 1 -8.86 17.78 -17.81
CA ILE A 1 -8.32 16.42 -18.01
C ILE A 1 -9.36 15.46 -17.44
N ALA A 2 -9.83 14.49 -18.22
CA ALA A 2 -10.77 13.48 -17.73
C ALA A 2 -9.98 12.41 -16.95
N VAL A 3 -10.50 11.99 -15.79
CA VAL A 3 -9.92 10.88 -15.03
C VAL A 3 -10.25 9.58 -15.76
N PRO A 4 -9.27 8.70 -16.05
CA PRO A 4 -9.54 7.44 -16.72
C PRO A 4 -10.29 6.45 -15.81
N GLU A 5 -11.05 5.55 -16.43
CA GLU A 5 -11.67 4.44 -15.72
C GLU A 5 -10.61 3.51 -15.08
N PRO A 6 -10.89 2.93 -13.90
CA PRO A 6 -9.96 2.03 -13.24
C PRO A 6 -9.79 0.73 -14.02
N SER A 7 -8.57 0.20 -14.05
CA SER A 7 -8.31 -1.12 -14.60
C SER A 7 -8.95 -2.23 -13.74
N THR A 8 -9.05 -3.43 -14.32
CA THR A 8 -9.47 -4.64 -13.57
C THR A 8 -8.55 -4.94 -12.40
N ALA A 9 -7.24 -4.68 -12.52
CA ALA A 9 -6.28 -4.88 -11.43
C ALA A 9 -6.59 -3.97 -10.23
N GLY A 10 -6.94 -2.70 -10.49
CA GLY A 10 -7.30 -1.74 -9.44
C GLY A 10 -8.65 -2.07 -8.82
N SER A 11 -9.69 -2.27 -9.63
CA SER A 11 -11.05 -2.56 -9.16
C SER A 11 -11.13 -3.88 -8.39
N THR A 12 -10.53 -4.97 -8.87
CA THR A 12 -10.47 -6.24 -8.12
C THR A 12 -9.80 -6.08 -6.77
N TYR A 13 -8.71 -5.32 -6.70
CA TYR A 13 -8.02 -5.14 -5.42
C TYR A 13 -8.80 -4.26 -4.45
N ALA A 14 -9.44 -3.19 -4.95
CA ALA A 14 -10.31 -2.35 -4.15
C ALA A 14 -11.48 -3.14 -3.54
N THR A 15 -12.17 -3.96 -4.33
CA THR A 15 -13.24 -4.85 -3.84
C THR A 15 -12.72 -5.79 -2.75
N TYR A 16 -11.56 -6.43 -2.96
CA TYR A 16 -10.96 -7.31 -1.96
C TYR A 16 -10.65 -6.59 -0.64
N LEU A 17 -10.11 -5.37 -0.71
CA LEU A 17 -9.83 -4.57 0.49
C LEU A 17 -11.11 -4.16 1.22
N THR A 18 -12.19 -3.81 0.49
CA THR A 18 -13.50 -3.51 1.08
C THR A 18 -14.05 -4.72 1.83
N GLU A 19 -14.03 -5.91 1.21
CA GLU A 19 -14.48 -7.14 1.86
C GLU A 19 -13.66 -7.46 3.12
N LEU A 20 -12.34 -7.28 3.08
CA LEU A 20 -11.49 -7.47 4.26
C LEU A 20 -11.77 -6.44 5.36
N ALA A 21 -12.04 -5.19 5.00
CA ALA A 21 -12.34 -4.14 5.97
C ALA A 21 -13.61 -4.46 6.79
N GLU A 22 -14.61 -5.07 6.15
CA GLU A 22 -15.88 -5.44 6.78
C GLU A 22 -15.78 -6.76 7.56
N SER A 23 -14.99 -7.72 7.08
CA SER A 23 -15.01 -9.10 7.59
C SER A 23 -13.80 -9.48 8.43
N ASN A 24 -12.66 -8.80 8.29
CA ASN A 24 -11.39 -9.27 8.85
C ASN A 24 -10.35 -8.14 9.05
N ALA A 25 -10.45 -7.45 10.19
CA ALA A 25 -9.53 -6.36 10.52
C ALA A 25 -8.03 -6.75 10.52
N PRO A 26 -7.58 -7.89 11.08
CA PRO A 26 -6.16 -8.28 11.02
C PRO A 26 -5.64 -8.45 9.58
N ALA A 27 -6.46 -9.05 8.70
CA ALA A 27 -6.13 -9.19 7.28
C ALA A 27 -6.04 -7.82 6.59
N PHE A 28 -7.05 -6.98 6.77
CA PHE A 28 -7.07 -5.62 6.21
C PHE A 28 -5.85 -4.80 6.64
N LEU A 29 -5.50 -4.84 7.93
CA LEU A 29 -4.36 -4.09 8.47
C LEU A 29 -3.01 -4.58 7.93
N SER A 30 -2.90 -5.85 7.53
CA SER A 30 -1.74 -6.35 6.80
C SER A 30 -1.57 -5.64 5.46
N HIS A 31 -2.66 -5.49 4.70
CA HIS A 31 -2.64 -4.77 3.44
C HIS A 31 -2.37 -3.28 3.64
N TYR A 32 -3.03 -2.64 4.61
CA TYR A 32 -2.77 -1.25 4.99
C TYR A 32 -1.28 -1.01 5.22
N TYR A 33 -0.66 -1.82 6.10
CA TYR A 33 0.77 -1.72 6.38
C TYR A 33 1.60 -1.88 5.10
N ASN A 34 1.41 -2.96 4.35
CA ASN A 34 2.27 -3.24 3.20
C ASN A 34 2.10 -2.20 2.07
N ILE A 35 0.89 -1.66 1.83
CA ILE A 35 0.65 -0.64 0.80
C ILE A 35 1.41 0.65 1.14
N TYR A 36 1.20 1.20 2.34
CA TYR A 36 1.80 2.49 2.70
C TYR A 36 3.32 2.41 2.86
N PHE A 37 3.83 1.35 3.50
CA PHE A 37 5.27 1.20 3.72
C PHE A 37 6.02 0.86 2.43
N ALA A 38 5.41 0.10 1.50
CA ALA A 38 6.01 -0.12 0.19
C ALA A 38 6.04 1.17 -0.64
N HIS A 39 5.01 2.03 -0.53
CA HIS A 39 4.97 3.31 -1.23
C HIS A 39 6.08 4.26 -0.77
N THR A 40 6.20 4.48 0.54
CA THR A 40 7.19 5.40 1.12
C THR A 40 8.64 4.96 0.89
N THR A 41 8.87 3.68 0.59
CA THR A 41 10.19 3.13 0.29
C THR A 41 10.38 2.87 -1.21
N GLY A 42 9.96 1.70 -1.69
CA GLY A 42 10.13 1.28 -3.09
C GLY A 42 9.34 2.13 -4.09
N GLY A 43 8.15 2.61 -3.70
CA GLY A 43 7.31 3.47 -4.53
C GLY A 43 7.98 4.79 -4.89
N VAL A 44 8.61 5.46 -3.93
CA VAL A 44 9.41 6.68 -4.16
C VAL A 44 10.54 6.41 -5.15
N ALA A 45 11.26 5.30 -5.00
CA ALA A 45 12.35 4.95 -5.92
C ALA A 45 11.86 4.72 -7.36
N ILE A 46 10.70 4.08 -7.54
CA ILE A 46 10.05 3.92 -8.85
C ILE A 46 9.62 5.27 -9.41
N GLY A 47 8.94 6.09 -8.60
CA GLY A 47 8.48 7.42 -8.97
C GLY A 47 9.59 8.33 -9.48
N ASN A 48 10.70 8.39 -8.75
CA ASN A 48 11.88 9.17 -9.13
C ASN A 48 12.48 8.73 -10.47
N LYS A 49 12.48 7.42 -10.76
CA LYS A 49 12.98 6.90 -12.06
C LYS A 49 12.05 7.28 -13.21
N ILE A 50 10.74 7.11 -13.04
CA ILE A 50 9.74 7.43 -14.06
C ILE A 50 9.69 8.93 -14.32
N SER A 51 9.67 9.75 -13.25
CA SER A 51 9.67 11.20 -13.37
C SER A 51 10.89 11.73 -14.15
N LYS A 52 12.09 11.23 -13.86
CA LYS A 52 13.30 11.60 -14.62
C LYS A 52 13.22 11.22 -16.11
N LYS A 53 12.54 10.11 -16.42
CA LYS A 53 12.46 9.57 -17.78
C LYS A 53 11.43 10.28 -18.65
N ILE A 54 10.27 10.63 -18.08
CA ILE A 54 9.10 11.08 -18.87
C ILE A 54 8.43 12.37 -18.35
N LEU A 55 8.88 12.92 -17.21
CA LEU A 55 8.32 14.15 -16.60
C LEU A 55 9.40 15.18 -16.27
N GLU A 56 10.55 15.14 -16.94
CA GLU A 56 11.65 16.12 -16.78
C GLU A 56 12.13 16.26 -15.32
N GLY A 57 12.01 15.19 -14.53
CA GLY A 57 12.39 15.20 -13.11
C GLY A 57 11.40 15.92 -12.19
N ARG A 58 10.19 16.26 -12.66
CA ARG A 58 9.13 16.85 -11.84
C ARG A 58 8.77 15.95 -10.65
N GLU A 59 8.83 16.49 -9.45
CA GLU A 59 8.30 15.83 -8.26
C GLU A 59 6.76 15.92 -8.24
N LEU A 60 6.10 14.76 -8.21
CA LEU A 60 4.64 14.67 -8.13
C LEU A 60 4.17 14.72 -6.68
N GLU A 61 3.00 15.33 -6.45
CA GLU A 61 2.37 15.41 -5.12
C GLU A 61 2.17 14.03 -4.46
N PHE A 62 2.04 12.96 -5.25
CA PHE A 62 1.94 11.59 -4.75
C PHE A 62 3.17 11.11 -3.94
N TYR A 63 4.31 11.79 -4.08
CA TYR A 63 5.56 11.51 -3.37
C TYR A 63 5.92 12.59 -2.34
N LYS A 64 4.97 13.47 -1.99
CA LYS A 64 5.16 14.52 -0.99
C LYS A 64 4.30 14.23 0.23
N TRP A 65 4.79 14.67 1.39
CA TRP A 65 4.10 14.59 2.66
C TRP A 65 4.17 15.95 3.35
N ASP A 66 3.09 16.36 4.00
CA ASP A 66 3.02 17.63 4.75
C ASP A 66 3.85 17.60 6.05
N SER A 67 4.28 16.40 6.48
CA SER A 67 5.06 16.18 7.69
C SER A 67 6.14 15.13 7.47
N ASP A 68 6.98 14.93 8.49
CA ASP A 68 8.04 13.90 8.47
C ASP A 68 7.44 12.50 8.30
N VAL A 69 7.67 11.90 7.14
CA VAL A 69 7.17 10.57 6.79
C VAL A 69 7.74 9.47 7.68
N GLU A 70 8.98 9.61 8.19
CA GLU A 70 9.57 8.60 9.07
C GLU A 70 8.89 8.59 10.44
N LEU A 71 8.47 9.76 10.95
CA LEU A 71 7.64 9.85 12.14
C LEU A 71 6.25 9.23 11.91
N LEU A 72 5.60 9.52 10.78
CA LEU A 72 4.31 8.92 10.43
C LEU A 72 4.39 7.38 10.36
N LEU A 73 5.45 6.84 9.76
CA LEU A 73 5.68 5.41 9.66
C LEU A 73 5.97 4.79 11.03
N LYS A 74 6.79 5.45 11.87
CA LYS A 74 7.06 4.99 13.23
C LYS A 74 5.77 4.92 14.05
N ASP A 75 4.99 5.99 14.10
CA ASP A 75 3.75 6.06 14.87
C ASP A 75 2.73 5.02 14.38
N THR A 76 2.68 4.79 13.06
CA THR A 76 1.84 3.74 12.48
C THR A 76 2.28 2.35 12.93
N ARG A 77 3.58 2.04 12.95
CA ARG A 77 4.10 0.76 13.46
C ARG A 77 3.73 0.57 14.92
N GLU A 78 3.88 1.60 15.75
CA GLU A 78 3.55 1.54 17.18
C GLU A 78 2.06 1.25 17.40
N LYS A 79 1.17 1.94 16.69
CA LYS A 79 -0.28 1.69 16.76
C LYS A 79 -0.65 0.27 16.32
N LEU A 80 -0.06 -0.22 15.23
CA LEU A 80 -0.28 -1.59 14.77
C LEU A 80 0.23 -2.62 15.78
N ASN A 81 1.39 -2.39 16.39
CA ASN A 81 1.94 -3.24 17.43
C ASN A 81 1.02 -3.31 18.65
N GLU A 82 0.53 -2.17 19.14
CA GLU A 82 -0.42 -2.12 20.26
C GLU A 82 -1.72 -2.89 19.95
N LEU A 83 -2.32 -2.68 18.77
CA LEU A 83 -3.50 -3.43 18.34
C LEU A 83 -3.25 -4.94 18.31
N SER A 84 -2.08 -5.36 17.81
CA SER A 84 -1.73 -6.77 17.66
C SER A 84 -1.52 -7.51 18.98
N LYS A 85 -1.32 -6.81 20.10
CA LYS A 85 -1.21 -7.42 21.43
C LYS A 85 -2.49 -8.17 21.84
N HIS A 86 -3.64 -7.69 21.36
CA HIS A 86 -4.94 -8.28 21.66
C HIS A 86 -5.37 -9.38 20.67
N TRP A 87 -4.57 -9.63 19.63
CA TRP A 87 -4.91 -10.61 18.61
C TRP A 87 -4.57 -12.04 19.05
N SER A 88 -5.43 -12.97 18.66
CA SER A 88 -5.14 -14.39 18.83
C SER A 88 -3.92 -14.79 17.96
N ARG A 89 -3.32 -15.95 18.25
CA ARG A 89 -2.28 -16.52 17.38
C ARG A 89 -2.80 -16.77 15.96
N LYS A 90 -4.07 -17.14 15.82
CA LYS A 90 -4.72 -17.36 14.52
C LYS A 90 -4.78 -16.06 13.71
N ASP A 91 -5.17 -14.96 14.35
CA ASP A 91 -5.30 -13.66 13.69
C ASP A 91 -3.95 -13.09 13.26
N ARG A 92 -2.92 -13.21 14.11
CA ARG A 92 -1.55 -12.84 13.74
C ARG A 92 -1.03 -13.65 12.55
N ASN A 93 -1.24 -14.96 12.56
CA ASN A 93 -0.86 -15.81 11.44
C ASN A 93 -1.62 -15.45 10.15
N LEU A 94 -2.90 -15.07 10.26
CA LEU A 94 -3.68 -14.63 9.11
C LEU A 94 -3.14 -13.31 8.55
N CYS A 95 -2.89 -12.32 9.40
CA CYS A 95 -2.26 -11.05 9.01
C CYS A 95 -0.95 -11.29 8.25
N LEU A 96 -0.07 -12.16 8.74
CA LEU A 96 1.19 -12.48 8.05
C LEU A 96 1.00 -13.13 6.68
N LYS A 97 -0.02 -13.98 6.51
CA LYS A 97 -0.32 -14.63 5.21
C LYS A 97 -0.81 -13.64 4.15
N GLU A 98 -1.53 -12.60 4.56
CA GLU A 98 -2.07 -11.58 3.65
C GLU A 98 -0.97 -10.72 2.99
N ALA A 99 0.22 -10.61 3.61
CA ALA A 99 1.33 -9.84 3.04
C ALA A 99 1.69 -10.33 1.62
N ALA A 100 1.75 -11.64 1.39
CA ALA A 100 2.05 -12.20 0.06
C ALA A 100 0.97 -11.83 -0.97
N LYS A 101 -0.31 -11.86 -0.59
CA LYS A 101 -1.42 -11.46 -1.46
C LYS A 101 -1.36 -9.96 -1.77
N CYS A 102 -1.03 -9.13 -0.78
CA CYS A 102 -0.82 -7.70 -0.97
C CYS A 102 0.20 -7.44 -2.09
N PHE A 103 1.38 -8.08 -2.03
CA PHE A 103 2.39 -7.92 -3.07
C PHE A 103 1.97 -8.48 -4.43
N GLN A 104 1.15 -9.54 -4.48
CA GLN A 104 0.58 -10.01 -5.74
C GLN A 104 -0.35 -8.97 -6.38
N HIS A 105 -1.23 -8.35 -5.61
CA HIS A 105 -2.12 -7.30 -6.11
C HIS A 105 -1.35 -6.05 -6.51
N LEU A 106 -0.45 -5.56 -5.66
CA LEU A 106 0.40 -4.41 -5.96
C LEU A 106 1.26 -4.66 -7.19
N GLY A 107 1.83 -5.85 -7.34
CA GLY A 107 2.62 -6.22 -8.52
C GLY A 107 1.82 -6.16 -9.82
N ARG A 108 0.53 -6.53 -9.81
CA ARG A 108 -0.36 -6.38 -10.98
C ARG A 108 -0.60 -4.91 -11.33
N ILE A 109 -0.76 -4.04 -10.33
CA ILE A 109 -0.95 -2.60 -10.54
C ILE A 109 0.35 -1.95 -11.04
N VAL A 110 1.50 -2.25 -10.44
CA VAL A 110 2.81 -1.72 -10.84
C VAL A 110 3.16 -2.09 -12.28
N ARG A 111 2.75 -3.27 -12.76
CA ARG A 111 2.94 -3.67 -14.17
C ARG A 111 2.27 -2.74 -15.17
N LEU A 112 1.22 -2.01 -14.77
CA LEU A 112 0.57 -1.01 -15.62
C LEU A 112 1.48 0.19 -15.95
N ILE A 113 2.59 0.37 -15.21
CA ILE A 113 3.60 1.41 -15.51
C ILE A 113 4.52 0.98 -16.67
N ILE A 114 4.65 -0.32 -16.90
CA ILE A 114 5.57 -0.91 -17.90
C ILE A 114 4.87 -1.19 -19.23
N LEU A 115 3.56 -1.46 -19.20
CA LEU A 115 2.72 -1.69 -20.38
C LEU A 115 2.50 -0.40 -21.16
#